data_AF-A0A1G5FL27-F1
#
_entry.id   AF-A0A1G5FL27-F1
#
_cell.length_a   1.000
_cell.length_b   1.000
_cell.length_c   1.000
_cell.angle_alpha   90.00
_cell.angle_beta   90.00
_cell.angle_gamma   90.00
#
_symmetry.space_group_name_H-M   'P 1'
#
loop_
_entity.id
_entity.type
_entity.pdbx_description
1 polymer ?
#
loop_
_entity_poly.entity_id
_entity_poly.type
_entity_poly.pdbx_seq_one_letter_code
_entity_poly.pdbx_strand_id
1 'polypeptide(L)'
;MISPLNADLVDDIHTTNDDFTLFGKIIPSLQSGQWSYEEVLFDEPKETRFPDDKLDWNEYINQDDKMLFLAYMNQVCIGQIRIIKDWNRFCYIENIATKKEYRGSGVGRLLLHKAEEWAKQKNLIGMSLEAQDDNLGACRFYVKQGFVLGGADTLKQSYTPNIDTTLYWYKLFK
;
A
#
# COMPACT_ATOMS: atom_id res chain seq x y z
N MET A 1 -16.60 -4.52 9.19
CA MET A 1 -15.80 -5.36 10.11
C MET A 1 -14.39 -5.48 9.55
N ILE A 2 -13.36 -5.56 10.38
CA ILE A 2 -12.01 -5.94 9.93
C ILE A 2 -11.63 -7.22 10.65
N SER A 3 -11.17 -8.21 9.89
CA SER A 3 -10.80 -9.53 10.39
C SER A 3 -9.36 -9.85 9.99
N PRO A 4 -8.54 -10.43 10.87
CA PRO A 4 -7.27 -11.03 10.46
C PRO A 4 -7.55 -12.23 9.54
N LEU A 5 -6.63 -12.49 8.62
CA LEU A 5 -6.71 -13.65 7.73
C LEU A 5 -6.73 -14.95 8.54
N ASN A 6 -7.55 -15.89 8.09
CA ASN A 6 -7.54 -17.28 8.50
C ASN A 6 -7.80 -18.16 7.26
N ALA A 7 -7.74 -19.48 7.44
CA ALA A 7 -7.83 -20.44 6.33
C ALA A 7 -9.13 -20.31 5.51
N ASP A 8 -10.26 -19.94 6.15
CA ASP A 8 -11.56 -19.84 5.49
C ASP A 8 -11.71 -18.55 4.67
N LEU A 9 -10.79 -17.59 4.82
CA LEU A 9 -10.85 -16.27 4.17
C LEU A 9 -9.82 -16.09 3.05
N VAL A 10 -9.06 -17.13 2.69
CA VAL A 10 -8.00 -17.03 1.68
C VAL A 10 -8.55 -16.64 0.30
N ASP A 11 -9.70 -17.20 -0.07
CA ASP A 11 -10.33 -16.92 -1.37
C ASP A 11 -10.79 -15.46 -1.52
N ASP A 12 -10.97 -14.74 -0.40
CA ASP A 12 -11.40 -13.34 -0.40
C ASP A 12 -10.30 -12.36 -0.79
N ILE A 13 -9.02 -12.75 -0.70
CA ILE A 13 -7.86 -11.87 -0.90
C ILE A 13 -7.90 -11.25 -2.30
N HIS A 14 -7.99 -12.07 -3.34
CA HIS A 14 -7.93 -11.62 -4.74
C HIS A 14 -9.18 -10.88 -5.20
N THR A 15 -10.30 -10.98 -4.45
CA THR A 15 -11.55 -10.29 -4.79
C THR A 15 -11.44 -8.77 -4.70
N THR A 16 -10.37 -8.25 -4.08
CA THR A 16 -10.16 -6.81 -3.86
C THR A 16 -9.14 -6.20 -4.81
N ASN A 17 -8.50 -7.02 -5.66
CA ASN A 17 -7.50 -6.58 -6.64
C ASN A 17 -8.20 -6.12 -7.94
N ASP A 18 -8.90 -5.00 -7.86
CA ASP A 18 -9.58 -4.39 -9.01
C ASP A 18 -8.64 -3.48 -9.81
N ASP A 19 -8.97 -3.27 -11.09
CA ASP A 19 -8.31 -2.29 -11.96
C ASP A 19 -8.34 -0.86 -11.41
N PHE A 20 -7.38 -0.04 -11.82
CA PHE A 20 -7.29 1.37 -11.45
C PHE A 20 -6.69 2.24 -12.56
N THR A 21 -6.99 3.52 -12.49
CA THR A 21 -6.54 4.51 -13.47
C THR A 21 -5.17 5.07 -13.14
N LEU A 22 -4.23 4.99 -14.09
CA LEU A 22 -3.00 5.77 -14.15
C LEU A 22 -3.32 7.10 -14.86
N PHE A 23 -3.34 8.20 -14.12
CA PHE A 23 -3.73 9.53 -14.65
C PHE A 23 -2.65 10.61 -14.49
N GLY A 24 -1.50 10.24 -13.96
CA GLY A 24 -0.37 11.13 -13.76
C GLY A 24 0.73 10.46 -12.95
N LYS A 25 1.80 11.20 -12.68
CA LYS A 25 2.94 10.70 -11.91
C LYS A 25 3.52 11.74 -10.96
N ILE A 26 4.35 11.26 -10.05
CA ILE A 26 5.16 12.04 -9.13
C ILE A 26 6.57 12.19 -9.71
N ILE A 27 7.09 13.41 -9.78
CA ILE A 27 8.49 13.68 -10.09
C ILE A 27 9.21 14.04 -8.78
N PRO A 28 9.98 13.12 -8.17
CA PRO A 28 10.65 13.38 -6.91
C PRO A 28 11.90 14.25 -7.10
N SER A 29 12.21 15.08 -6.09
CA SER A 29 13.44 15.87 -6.02
C SER A 29 14.02 15.83 -4.61
N LEU A 30 15.34 15.79 -4.51
CA LEU A 30 16.07 15.92 -3.24
C LEU A 30 16.97 17.14 -3.33
N GLN A 31 16.69 18.15 -2.51
CA GLN A 31 17.49 19.38 -2.44
C GLN A 31 17.83 19.68 -0.99
N SER A 32 19.11 19.92 -0.70
CA SER A 32 19.59 20.22 0.66
C SER A 32 19.12 19.21 1.72
N GLY A 33 19.04 17.92 1.36
CA GLY A 33 18.60 16.84 2.25
C GLY A 33 17.09 16.80 2.50
N GLN A 34 16.29 17.60 1.80
CA GLN A 34 14.83 17.61 1.90
C GLN A 34 14.20 17.04 0.63
N TRP A 35 13.31 16.06 0.80
CA TRP A 35 12.50 15.52 -0.27
C TRP A 35 11.33 16.45 -0.58
N SER A 36 11.12 16.69 -1.88
CA SER A 36 9.92 17.32 -2.43
C SER A 36 9.50 16.57 -3.69
N TYR A 37 8.35 16.93 -4.25
CA TYR A 37 7.92 16.38 -5.52
C TYR A 37 6.94 17.30 -6.24
N GLU A 38 6.83 17.11 -7.54
CA GLU A 38 5.79 17.69 -8.39
C GLU A 38 4.85 16.59 -8.89
N GLU A 39 3.59 16.94 -9.13
CA GLU A 39 2.62 16.06 -9.78
C GLU A 39 2.47 16.47 -11.24
N VAL A 40 2.61 15.52 -12.16
CA VAL A 40 2.40 15.73 -13.60
C VAL A 40 1.26 14.84 -14.06
N LEU A 41 0.23 15.43 -14.65
CA LEU A 41 -0.90 14.67 -15.20
C LEU A 41 -0.55 14.13 -16.58
N PHE A 42 -1.08 12.96 -16.92
CA PHE A 42 -0.98 12.43 -18.27
C PHE A 42 -2.08 13.02 -19.15
N ASP A 43 -1.76 13.24 -20.43
CA ASP A 43 -2.75 13.68 -21.42
C ASP A 43 -3.87 12.64 -21.60
N GLU A 44 -3.49 11.36 -21.57
CA GLU A 44 -4.41 10.23 -21.70
C GLU A 44 -4.25 9.27 -20.49
N PRO A 45 -5.25 9.20 -19.61
CA PRO A 45 -5.28 8.21 -18.54
C PRO A 45 -5.38 6.78 -19.09
N LYS A 46 -4.81 5.81 -18.37
CA LYS A 46 -4.82 4.39 -18.73
C LYS A 46 -5.34 3.55 -17.59
N GLU A 47 -6.18 2.55 -17.87
CA GLU A 47 -6.54 1.54 -16.88
C GLU A 47 -5.45 0.47 -16.81
N THR A 48 -5.13 0.04 -15.59
CA THR A 48 -4.20 -1.06 -15.34
C THR A 48 -4.69 -1.91 -14.17
N ARG A 49 -4.09 -3.08 -13.98
CA ARG A 49 -4.34 -3.96 -12.84
C ARG A 49 -3.05 -4.70 -12.51
N PHE A 50 -2.71 -4.80 -11.23
CA PHE A 50 -1.59 -5.62 -10.81
C PHE A 50 -1.93 -7.12 -10.97
N PRO A 51 -0.94 -7.96 -11.31
CA PRO A 51 -1.14 -9.40 -11.29
C PRO A 51 -1.53 -9.86 -9.88
N ASP A 52 -2.29 -10.95 -9.80
CA ASP A 52 -2.59 -11.56 -8.51
C ASP A 52 -1.32 -12.16 -7.90
N ASP A 53 -1.13 -11.86 -6.61
CA ASP A 53 -0.04 -12.41 -5.81
C ASP A 53 -0.10 -13.95 -5.78
N LYS A 54 1.06 -14.61 -5.94
CA LYS A 54 1.19 -16.07 -5.87
C LYS A 54 1.99 -16.49 -4.64
N LEU A 55 1.52 -16.06 -3.47
CA LEU A 55 2.16 -16.29 -2.18
C LEU A 55 1.57 -17.51 -1.47
N ASP A 56 2.31 -18.09 -0.53
CA ASP A 56 1.73 -19.01 0.46
C ASP A 56 1.03 -18.20 1.56
N TRP A 57 -0.30 -18.17 1.50
CA TRP A 57 -1.11 -17.39 2.45
C TRP A 57 -1.01 -17.88 3.90
N ASN A 58 -0.56 -19.12 4.12
CA ASN A 58 -0.31 -19.63 5.48
C ASN A 58 0.79 -18.83 6.20
N GLU A 59 1.70 -18.19 5.46
CA GLU A 59 2.70 -17.29 6.04
C GLU A 59 2.13 -16.01 6.65
N TYR A 60 0.82 -15.75 6.51
CA TYR A 60 0.15 -14.58 7.11
C TYR A 60 -0.87 -14.97 8.17
N ILE A 61 -1.06 -16.27 8.41
CA ILE A 61 -2.02 -16.80 9.39
C ILE A 61 -1.26 -17.11 10.69
N ASN A 62 -1.74 -16.55 11.80
CA ASN A 62 -1.19 -16.77 13.14
C ASN A 62 0.32 -16.49 13.27
N GLN A 63 0.84 -15.53 12.50
CA GLN A 63 2.22 -15.10 12.59
C GLN A 63 2.41 -13.89 13.50
N ASP A 64 3.59 -13.79 14.10
CA ASP A 64 3.93 -12.71 15.02
C ASP A 64 4.53 -11.48 14.33
N ASP A 65 5.14 -11.68 13.17
CA ASP A 65 5.88 -10.70 12.40
C ASP A 65 5.21 -10.37 11.06
N LYS A 66 4.13 -11.06 10.68
CA LYS A 66 3.35 -10.79 9.47
C LYS A 66 1.86 -10.79 9.80
N MET A 67 1.07 -10.02 9.06
CA MET A 67 -0.38 -9.98 9.22
C MET A 67 -1.06 -9.58 7.91
N LEU A 68 -2.20 -10.19 7.62
CA LEU A 68 -3.12 -9.75 6.56
C LEU A 68 -4.48 -9.47 7.20
N PHE A 69 -4.99 -8.26 7.02
CA PHE A 69 -6.34 -7.88 7.46
C PHE A 69 -7.26 -7.71 6.27
N LEU A 70 -8.48 -8.21 6.40
CA LEU A 70 -9.56 -8.10 5.41
C LEU A 70 -10.68 -7.23 5.98
N ALA A 71 -11.15 -6.27 5.19
CA ALA A 71 -12.29 -5.41 5.52
C ALA A 71 -13.55 -5.95 4.86
N TYR A 72 -14.64 -6.07 5.63
CA TYR A 72 -15.92 -6.57 5.19
C TYR A 72 -17.05 -5.57 5.40
N MET A 73 -17.98 -5.55 4.44
CA MET A 73 -19.30 -4.95 4.57
C MET A 73 -20.36 -5.91 4.04
N ASN A 74 -21.38 -6.20 4.85
CA ASN A 74 -22.45 -7.15 4.51
C ASN A 74 -21.92 -8.51 3.98
N GLN A 75 -20.91 -9.07 4.66
CA GLN A 75 -20.23 -10.33 4.28
C GLN A 75 -19.42 -10.28 2.98
N VAL A 76 -19.37 -9.15 2.29
CA VAL A 76 -18.52 -8.96 1.11
C VAL A 76 -17.17 -8.41 1.56
N CYS A 77 -16.07 -9.05 1.14
CA CYS A 77 -14.74 -8.49 1.29
C CYS A 77 -14.60 -7.26 0.37
N ILE A 78 -14.24 -6.11 0.94
CA ILE A 78 -14.18 -4.79 0.27
C ILE A 78 -12.80 -4.15 0.29
N GLY A 79 -11.83 -4.75 0.98
CA GLY A 79 -10.46 -4.28 0.98
C GLY A 79 -9.55 -5.17 1.81
N GLN A 80 -8.24 -5.00 1.63
CA GLN A 80 -7.22 -5.76 2.32
C GLN A 80 -6.01 -4.88 2.63
N ILE A 81 -5.25 -5.28 3.65
CA ILE A 81 -3.90 -4.77 3.88
C ILE A 81 -3.01 -5.90 4.39
N ARG A 82 -1.85 -6.06 3.74
CA ARG A 82 -0.84 -7.05 4.07
C ARG A 82 0.42 -6.34 4.55
N ILE A 83 0.87 -6.70 5.75
CA ILE A 83 1.93 -6.01 6.47
C ILE A 83 2.92 -7.00 7.08
N ILE A 84 4.17 -6.59 7.17
CA ILE A 84 5.25 -7.33 7.82
C ILE A 84 6.05 -6.41 8.75
N LYS A 85 6.69 -7.01 9.76
CA LYS A 85 7.71 -6.37 10.56
C LYS A 85 9.01 -6.39 9.77
N ASP A 86 9.45 -5.22 9.34
CA ASP A 86 10.70 -5.06 8.62
C ASP A 86 11.90 -5.01 9.58
N TRP A 87 13.10 -5.31 9.06
CA TRP A 87 14.34 -5.41 9.85
C TRP A 87 14.71 -4.10 10.55
N ASN A 88 14.31 -2.96 9.97
CA ASN A 88 14.54 -1.60 10.47
C ASN A 88 13.50 -1.13 11.51
N ARG A 89 12.65 -2.05 12.00
CA ARG A 89 11.55 -1.81 12.95
C ARG A 89 10.38 -1.00 12.41
N PHE A 90 10.20 -0.90 11.10
CA PHE A 90 8.95 -0.41 10.52
C PHE A 90 7.94 -1.54 10.32
N CYS A 91 6.66 -1.16 10.29
CA CYS A 91 5.61 -1.97 9.69
C CYS A 91 5.60 -1.70 8.18
N TYR A 92 6.18 -2.62 7.41
CA TYR A 92 6.20 -2.51 5.96
C TYR A 92 4.87 -2.99 5.38
N ILE A 93 4.19 -2.13 4.64
CA ILE A 93 2.96 -2.47 3.92
C ILE A 93 3.37 -3.05 2.57
N GLU A 94 3.22 -4.36 2.42
CA GLU A 94 3.49 -5.05 1.18
C GLU A 94 2.39 -4.83 0.14
N ASN A 95 1.14 -4.77 0.60
CA ASN A 95 -0.01 -4.55 -0.27
C ASN A 95 -1.14 -3.88 0.51
N ILE A 96 -1.84 -2.95 -0.13
CA ILE A 96 -3.12 -2.43 0.31
C ILE A 96 -4.04 -2.27 -0.90
N ALA A 97 -5.26 -2.80 -0.80
CA ALA A 97 -6.24 -2.69 -1.86
C ALA A 97 -7.64 -2.41 -1.31
N THR A 98 -8.46 -1.75 -2.12
CA THR A 98 -9.87 -1.49 -1.86
C THR A 98 -10.62 -1.71 -3.16
N LYS A 99 -11.72 -2.47 -3.08
CA LYS A 99 -12.61 -2.71 -4.22
C LYS A 99 -13.03 -1.39 -4.86
N LYS A 100 -13.07 -1.35 -6.19
CA LYS A 100 -13.28 -0.15 -7.01
C LYS A 100 -14.50 0.65 -6.57
N GLU A 101 -15.62 -0.03 -6.33
CA GLU A 101 -16.90 0.56 -5.90
C GLU A 101 -16.86 1.17 -4.49
N TYR A 102 -15.88 0.83 -3.65
CA TYR A 102 -15.70 1.37 -2.30
C TYR A 102 -14.53 2.35 -2.18
N ARG A 103 -13.82 2.66 -3.26
CA ARG A 103 -12.75 3.68 -3.22
C ARG A 103 -13.35 5.05 -2.87
N GLY A 104 -12.63 5.83 -2.08
CA GLY A 104 -13.11 7.13 -1.58
C GLY A 104 -14.09 7.06 -0.39
N SER A 105 -14.57 5.87 0.00
CA SER A 105 -15.48 5.71 1.15
C SER A 105 -14.76 5.60 2.52
N GLY A 106 -13.43 5.59 2.53
CA GLY A 106 -12.62 5.54 3.75
C GLY A 106 -12.11 4.14 4.15
N VAL A 107 -12.36 3.10 3.36
CA VAL A 107 -11.88 1.72 3.62
C VAL A 107 -10.36 1.66 3.74
N GLY A 108 -9.61 2.24 2.80
CA GLY A 108 -8.14 2.26 2.87
C GLY A 108 -7.60 2.94 4.15
N ARG A 109 -8.24 4.02 4.60
CA ARG A 109 -7.89 4.69 5.87
C ARG A 109 -8.16 3.77 7.07
N LEU A 110 -9.29 3.07 7.06
CA LEU A 110 -9.66 2.12 8.10
C LEU A 110 -8.64 0.97 8.20
N LEU A 111 -8.21 0.43 7.04
CA LEU A 111 -7.19 -0.61 6.96
C LEU A 111 -5.82 -0.13 7.47
N LEU A 112 -5.38 1.08 7.06
CA LEU A 112 -4.13 1.66 7.58
C LEU A 112 -4.18 1.89 9.08
N HIS A 113 -5.31 2.36 9.62
CA HIS A 113 -5.46 2.50 11.08
C HIS A 113 -5.30 1.15 11.78
N LYS A 114 -5.86 0.08 11.21
CA LYS A 114 -5.73 -1.26 11.78
C LYS A 114 -4.28 -1.76 11.76
N ALA A 115 -3.56 -1.50 10.67
CA ALA A 115 -2.14 -1.82 10.57
C ALA A 115 -1.27 -0.98 11.52
N GLU A 116 -1.63 0.28 11.74
CA GLU A 116 -0.98 1.16 12.72
C GLU A 116 -1.18 0.66 14.16
N GLU A 117 -2.39 0.20 14.52
CA GLU A 117 -2.65 -0.46 15.82
C GLU A 117 -1.76 -1.67 16.02
N TRP A 118 -1.69 -2.56 15.02
CA TRP A 118 -0.84 -3.76 15.05
C TRP A 118 0.64 -3.37 15.20
N ALA A 119 1.11 -2.40 14.43
CA ALA A 119 2.50 -1.94 14.47
C ALA A 119 2.88 -1.38 15.84
N LYS A 120 2.01 -0.58 16.46
CA LYS A 120 2.21 -0.03 17.80
C LYS A 120 2.25 -1.11 18.88
N GLN A 121 1.37 -2.12 18.80
CA GLN A 121 1.39 -3.27 19.71
C GLN A 121 2.70 -4.06 19.62
N LYS A 122 3.34 -4.06 18.45
CA LYS A 122 4.64 -4.71 18.20
C LYS A 122 5.84 -3.79 18.47
N ASN A 123 5.64 -2.60 19.06
CA ASN A 123 6.67 -1.60 19.37
C ASN A 123 7.49 -1.16 18.14
N LEU A 124 6.85 -1.08 16.97
CA LEU A 124 7.46 -0.60 15.73
C LEU A 124 7.48 0.93 15.72
N ILE A 125 8.42 1.53 14.98
CA ILE A 125 8.66 2.99 15.00
C ILE A 125 7.82 3.77 13.99
N GLY A 126 7.12 3.07 13.11
CA GLY A 126 6.34 3.69 12.05
C GLY A 126 5.84 2.67 11.03
N MET A 127 5.27 3.19 9.96
CA MET A 127 4.89 2.43 8.78
C MET A 127 5.72 2.88 7.58
N SER A 128 6.01 1.95 6.68
CA SER A 128 6.72 2.23 5.43
C SER A 128 6.09 1.45 4.28
N LEU A 129 6.23 1.94 3.06
CA LEU A 129 5.78 1.24 1.86
C LEU A 129 6.53 1.76 0.63
N GLU A 130 6.39 1.00 -0.45
CA GLU A 130 6.80 1.41 -1.78
C GLU A 130 5.57 1.69 -2.66
N ALA A 131 5.69 2.66 -3.56
CA ALA A 131 4.71 2.94 -4.59
C ALA A 131 5.41 3.30 -5.90
N GLN A 132 4.79 2.96 -7.02
CA GLN A 132 5.27 3.38 -8.34
C GLN A 132 4.94 4.86 -8.54
N ASP A 133 5.83 5.60 -9.22
CA ASP A 133 5.69 7.05 -9.41
C ASP A 133 4.45 7.43 -10.21
N ASP A 134 4.02 6.57 -11.13
CA ASP A 134 2.81 6.71 -11.95
C ASP A 134 1.51 6.28 -11.26
N ASN A 135 1.59 5.67 -10.06
CA ASN A 135 0.43 5.42 -9.23
C ASN A 135 0.07 6.66 -8.38
N LEU A 136 -0.19 7.77 -9.07
CA LEU A 136 -0.48 9.06 -8.45
C LEU A 136 -1.68 9.01 -7.49
N GLY A 137 -2.67 8.17 -7.79
CA GLY A 137 -3.83 7.92 -6.91
C GLY A 137 -3.41 7.38 -5.54
N ALA A 138 -2.55 6.36 -5.51
CA ALA A 138 -2.00 5.81 -4.27
C ALA A 138 -1.07 6.81 -3.56
N CYS A 139 -0.19 7.50 -4.29
CA CYS A 139 0.70 8.51 -3.71
C CYS A 139 -0.08 9.61 -2.97
N ARG A 140 -1.11 10.20 -3.63
CA ARG A 140 -2.00 11.18 -2.99
C ARG A 140 -2.73 10.61 -1.78
N PHE A 141 -3.12 9.33 -1.84
CA PHE A 141 -3.72 8.66 -0.68
C PHE A 141 -2.74 8.60 0.49
N TYR A 142 -1.50 8.14 0.29
CA TYR A 142 -0.50 8.04 1.36
C TYR A 142 -0.16 9.41 1.98
N VAL A 143 0.00 10.45 1.16
CA VAL A 143 0.22 11.83 1.63
C VAL A 143 -0.93 12.27 2.53
N LYS A 144 -2.19 12.02 2.13
CA LYS A 144 -3.38 12.33 2.96
C LYS A 144 -3.41 11.55 4.29
N GLN A 145 -2.75 10.41 4.38
CA GLN A 145 -2.64 9.60 5.60
C GLN A 145 -1.42 9.95 6.46
N GLY A 146 -0.66 10.98 6.07
CA GLY A 146 0.49 11.50 6.82
C GLY A 146 1.80 10.79 6.51
N PHE A 147 1.88 10.04 5.41
CA PHE A 147 3.16 9.54 4.91
C PHE A 147 3.93 10.67 4.23
N VAL A 148 5.25 10.63 4.36
CA VAL A 148 6.20 11.53 3.71
C VAL A 148 7.12 10.76 2.77
N LEU A 149 7.57 11.40 1.69
CA LEU A 149 8.55 10.83 0.78
C LEU A 149 9.91 10.76 1.48
N GLY A 150 10.52 9.57 1.52
CA GLY A 150 11.83 9.34 2.12
C GLY A 150 12.89 8.84 1.14
N GLY A 151 12.51 8.47 -0.08
CA GLY A 151 13.42 7.93 -1.07
C GLY A 151 12.80 7.80 -2.46
N ALA A 152 13.66 7.69 -3.47
CA ALA A 152 13.31 7.34 -4.85
C ALA A 152 14.41 6.44 -5.43
N ASP A 153 14.03 5.42 -6.20
CA ASP A 153 14.94 4.49 -6.87
C ASP A 153 14.50 4.27 -8.33
N THR A 154 15.39 4.61 -9.26
CA THR A 154 15.16 4.53 -10.72
C THR A 154 15.69 3.23 -11.34
N LEU A 155 16.31 2.36 -10.55
CA LEU A 155 16.93 1.11 -11.00
C LEU A 155 16.11 -0.11 -10.60
N LYS A 156 15.38 -0.04 -9.49
CA LYS A 156 14.58 -1.15 -8.95
C LYS A 156 13.60 -1.76 -9.98
N GLN A 157 13.06 -0.95 -10.88
CA GLN A 157 12.07 -1.36 -11.89
C GLN A 157 12.66 -1.45 -13.30
N SER A 158 13.98 -1.54 -13.44
CA SER A 158 14.68 -1.58 -14.74
C SER A 158 14.25 -2.71 -15.68
N TYR A 159 13.61 -3.76 -15.15
CA TYR A 159 13.04 -4.87 -15.91
C TYR A 159 11.51 -4.88 -15.94
N THR A 160 10.85 -3.85 -15.41
CA THR A 160 9.39 -3.69 -15.39
C THR A 160 9.02 -2.56 -16.36
N PRO A 161 8.44 -2.87 -17.53
CA PRO A 161 8.12 -1.85 -18.52
C PRO A 161 7.16 -0.78 -17.96
N ASN A 162 7.39 0.48 -18.36
CA ASN A 162 6.53 1.64 -18.06
C ASN A 162 6.48 2.09 -16.60
N ILE A 163 7.41 1.65 -15.74
CA ILE A 163 7.57 2.19 -14.38
C ILE A 163 8.97 2.81 -14.29
N ASP A 164 9.02 4.13 -14.14
CA ASP A 164 10.28 4.86 -14.15
C ASP A 164 10.95 4.85 -12.78
N THR A 165 10.16 5.03 -11.71
CA THR A 165 10.69 5.26 -10.36
C THR A 165 9.87 4.55 -9.30
N THR A 166 10.54 3.84 -8.38
CA THR A 166 9.94 3.42 -7.12
C THR A 166 10.13 4.50 -6.06
N LEU A 167 9.05 4.89 -5.41
CA LEU A 167 9.01 5.87 -4.32
C LEU A 167 8.89 5.17 -2.98
N TYR A 168 9.65 5.63 -1.99
CA TYR A 168 9.64 5.10 -0.64
C TYR A 168 8.93 6.08 0.31
N TRP A 169 7.83 5.62 0.90
CA TRP A 169 6.97 6.44 1.75
C TRP A 169 7.06 5.99 3.21
N TYR A 170 7.09 6.95 4.13
CA TYR A 170 7.25 6.68 5.57
C TYR A 170 6.27 7.48 6.42
N LYS A 171 5.70 6.84 7.44
CA LYS A 171 4.91 7.48 8.51
C LYS A 171 5.50 7.11 9.86
N LEU A 172 6.21 8.05 10.48
CA LEU A 172 6.79 7.85 11.81
C LEU A 172 5.71 7.95 12.89
N PHE A 173 5.76 7.07 13.88
CA PHE A 173 4.96 7.21 15.09
C PHE A 173 5.64 8.20 16.03
N LYS A 174 4.84 9.04 16.67
CA LYS A 174 5.28 9.96 17.73
C LYS A 174 5.07 9.32 19.09
#